data_AF-A0A7X3HMX8-F1
#
_entry.id   AF-A0A7X3HMX8-F1
#
_cell.length_a   1.000
_cell.length_b   1.000
_cell.length_c   1.000
_cell.angle_alpha   90.00
_cell.angle_beta   90.00
_cell.angle_gamma   90.00
#
_symmetry.space_group_name_H-M   'P 1'
#
loop_
_entity.id
_entity.type
_entity.pdbx_description
1 polymer ?
#
loop_
_entity_poly.entity_id
_entity_poly.type
_entity_poly.pdbx_seq_one_letter_code
_entity_poly.pdbx_strand_id
1 'polypeptide(L)'
;MNTEKFVEAVRSHVQEQAENTVVKTITSPPGKRPRELLVKAAEWRSRMTNDEKILLDGIIYESVRVAIFGLFSVVDGVRVVDESIDRFIITAVQHDGVRVEINADPSVELHSEFSPN
;
A
#
# COMPACT_ATOMS: atom_id res chain seq x y z
N MET A 1 4.19 19.30 -3.99
CA MET A 1 3.38 18.12 -3.64
C MET A 1 2.54 18.50 -2.43
N ASN A 2 1.23 18.26 -2.44
CA ASN A 2 0.32 18.40 -1.30
C ASN A 2 -0.25 17.01 -0.92
N THR A 3 -1.06 16.92 0.14
CA THR A 3 -1.63 15.65 0.64
C THR A 3 -2.29 14.82 -0.46
N GLU A 4 -3.19 15.42 -1.24
CA GLU A 4 -3.99 14.70 -2.24
C GLU A 4 -3.10 14.15 -3.36
N LYS A 5 -2.18 14.97 -3.88
CA LYS A 5 -1.22 14.52 -4.90
C LYS A 5 -0.27 13.44 -4.37
N PHE A 6 0.09 13.51 -3.09
CA PHE A 6 0.92 12.49 -2.46
C PHE A 6 0.17 11.17 -2.33
N VAL A 7 -1.06 11.20 -1.83
CA VAL A 7 -1.92 10.02 -1.71
C VAL A 7 -2.18 9.39 -3.07
N GLU A 8 -2.45 10.18 -4.11
CA GLU A 8 -2.61 9.68 -5.48
C GLU A 8 -1.33 9.03 -6.02
N ALA A 9 -0.16 9.61 -5.73
CA ALA A 9 1.12 9.01 -6.08
C ALA A 9 1.35 7.68 -5.33
N VAL A 10 0.91 7.57 -4.07
CA VAL A 10 0.98 6.31 -3.31
C VAL A 10 0.03 5.25 -3.87
N ARG A 11 -1.20 5.61 -4.27
CA ARG A 11 -2.12 4.68 -4.96
C ARG A 11 -1.46 4.13 -6.24
N SER A 12 -1.07 5.00 -7.15
CA SER A 12 -0.55 4.62 -8.46
C SER A 12 0.82 3.93 -8.42
N HIS A 13 1.73 4.36 -7.56
CA HIS A 13 3.12 3.86 -7.58
C HIS A 13 3.44 2.85 -6.47
N VAL A 14 2.68 2.84 -5.36
CA VAL A 14 2.96 1.91 -4.25
C VAL A 14 1.90 0.81 -4.21
N GLN A 15 0.62 1.16 -4.16
CA GLN A 15 -0.46 0.17 -4.07
C GLN A 15 -0.50 -0.71 -5.32
N GLU A 16 -0.68 -0.12 -6.51
CA GLU A 16 -0.77 -0.89 -7.76
C GLU A 16 0.50 -1.72 -8.01
N GLN A 17 1.68 -1.18 -7.68
CA GLN A 17 2.93 -1.92 -7.85
C GLN A 17 3.04 -3.11 -6.89
N ALA A 18 2.63 -2.94 -5.63
CA ALA A 18 2.65 -4.01 -4.64
C ALA A 18 1.69 -5.14 -5.01
N GLU A 19 0.48 -4.81 -5.45
CA GLU A 19 -0.52 -5.77 -5.94
C GLU A 19 0.01 -6.58 -7.12
N ASN A 20 0.47 -5.89 -8.17
CA ASN A 20 1.06 -6.52 -9.35
C ASN A 20 2.25 -7.41 -8.98
N THR A 21 3.07 -6.99 -8.02
CA THR A 21 4.20 -7.76 -7.52
C THR A 21 3.75 -9.04 -6.85
N VAL A 22 2.74 -9.00 -5.98
CA VAL A 22 2.19 -10.19 -5.33
C VAL A 22 1.60 -11.14 -6.37
N VAL A 23 0.72 -10.65 -7.24
CA VAL A 23 0.09 -11.47 -8.30
C VAL A 23 1.14 -12.14 -9.18
N LYS A 24 2.15 -11.39 -9.64
CA LYS A 24 3.26 -11.94 -10.43
C LYS A 24 4.04 -12.99 -9.65
N THR A 25 4.35 -12.72 -8.39
CA THR A 25 5.15 -13.63 -7.54
C THR A 25 4.43 -14.95 -7.26
N ILE A 26 3.12 -14.91 -7.01
CA ILE A 26 2.33 -16.14 -6.80
C ILE A 26 1.93 -16.83 -8.10
N THR A 27 2.08 -16.18 -9.26
CA THR A 27 1.83 -16.80 -10.58
C THR A 27 3.10 -17.42 -11.16
N SER A 28 4.23 -16.75 -11.01
CA SER A 28 5.54 -17.17 -11.50
C SER A 28 6.60 -16.84 -10.45
N PRO A 29 6.81 -17.74 -9.46
CA PRO A 29 7.76 -17.52 -8.38
C PRO A 29 9.18 -17.26 -8.91
N PRO A 30 9.84 -16.15 -8.51
CA PRO A 30 11.13 -15.78 -9.08
C PRO A 30 12.29 -16.65 -8.54
N GLY A 31 13.35 -16.75 -9.35
CA GLY A 31 14.64 -17.36 -8.96
C GLY A 31 14.80 -18.83 -9.33
N LYS A 32 16.03 -19.35 -9.16
CA LYS A 32 16.36 -20.75 -9.49
C LYS A 32 15.82 -21.78 -8.49
N ARG A 33 15.56 -21.36 -7.25
CA ARG A 33 15.00 -22.17 -6.15
C ARG A 33 13.98 -21.31 -5.37
N PRO A 34 12.77 -21.13 -5.90
CA PRO A 34 11.75 -20.30 -5.25
C PRO A 34 11.35 -20.87 -3.88
N ARG A 35 10.84 -20.01 -3.01
CA ARG A 35 10.31 -20.42 -1.69
C ARG A 35 9.17 -21.42 -1.86
N GLU A 36 9.17 -22.49 -1.07
CA GLU A 36 8.19 -23.58 -1.18
C GLU A 36 6.73 -23.09 -1.14
N LEU A 37 6.43 -22.13 -0.26
CA LEU A 37 5.10 -21.52 -0.18
C LEU A 37 4.65 -20.90 -1.52
N LEU A 38 5.56 -20.24 -2.24
CA LEU A 38 5.24 -19.59 -3.51
C LEU A 38 5.02 -20.61 -4.63
N VAL A 39 5.76 -21.73 -4.60
CA VAL A 39 5.53 -22.85 -5.53
C VAL A 39 4.13 -23.44 -5.31
N LYS A 40 3.77 -23.73 -4.07
CA LYS A 40 2.42 -24.23 -3.72
C LYS A 40 1.32 -23.25 -4.11
N ALA A 41 1.53 -21.96 -3.87
CA ALA A 41 0.59 -20.91 -4.27
C ALA A 41 0.40 -20.85 -5.79
N ALA A 42 1.49 -20.97 -6.57
CA ALA A 42 1.45 -20.98 -8.03
C ALA A 42 0.72 -22.20 -8.59
N GLU A 43 1.00 -23.39 -8.06
CA GLU A 43 0.30 -24.63 -8.44
C GLU A 43 -1.18 -24.63 -8.04
N TRP A 44 -1.52 -23.99 -6.92
CA TRP A 44 -2.90 -23.81 -6.51
C TRP A 44 -3.63 -22.82 -7.43
N ARG A 45 -3.04 -21.64 -7.67
CA ARG A 45 -3.59 -20.61 -8.56
C ARG A 45 -3.73 -21.10 -10.01
N SER A 46 -2.83 -21.95 -10.50
CA SER A 46 -2.92 -22.48 -11.86
C SER A 46 -4.13 -23.38 -12.08
N ARG A 47 -4.70 -23.95 -11.01
CA ARG A 47 -5.89 -24.82 -11.04
C ARG A 47 -7.20 -24.07 -10.83
N MET A 48 -7.13 -22.78 -10.48
CA MET A 48 -8.32 -21.93 -10.29
C MET A 48 -8.98 -21.58 -11.62
N THR A 49 -10.30 -21.48 -11.56
CA THR A 49 -11.13 -20.79 -12.56
C THR A 49 -10.79 -19.30 -12.64
N ASN A 50 -11.28 -18.63 -13.68
CA ASN A 50 -11.06 -17.18 -13.82
C ASN A 50 -11.75 -16.40 -12.70
N ASP A 51 -12.96 -16.80 -12.27
CA ASP A 51 -13.69 -16.12 -11.21
C ASP A 51 -12.98 -16.25 -9.86
N GLU A 52 -12.41 -17.42 -9.55
CA GLU A 52 -11.59 -17.61 -8.35
C GLU A 52 -10.30 -16.78 -8.40
N LYS A 53 -9.67 -16.64 -9.57
CA LYS A 53 -8.48 -15.78 -9.73
C LYS A 53 -8.84 -14.31 -9.52
N ILE A 54 -9.95 -13.84 -10.09
CA ILE A 54 -10.46 -12.48 -9.89
C ILE A 54 -10.74 -12.22 -8.41
N LEU A 55 -11.38 -13.18 -7.72
CA LEU A 55 -11.64 -13.06 -6.29
C LEU A 55 -10.33 -13.00 -5.48
N LEU A 56 -9.37 -13.87 -5.77
CA LEU A 56 -8.06 -13.86 -5.11
C LEU A 56 -7.31 -12.54 -5.35
N ASP A 57 -7.34 -12.03 -6.58
CA ASP A 57 -6.71 -10.74 -6.93
C ASP A 57 -7.39 -9.58 -6.21
N GLY A 58 -8.72 -9.62 -6.04
CA GLY A 58 -9.47 -8.68 -5.21
C GLY A 58 -9.10 -8.75 -3.71
N ILE A 59 -8.85 -9.95 -3.17
CA ILE A 59 -8.37 -10.12 -1.79
C ILE A 59 -6.95 -9.56 -1.64
N ILE A 60 -6.08 -9.75 -2.65
CA ILE A 60 -4.72 -9.20 -2.66
C ILE A 60 -4.79 -7.66 -2.69
N TYR A 61 -5.60 -7.10 -3.58
CA TYR A 61 -5.90 -5.66 -3.65
C TYR A 61 -6.32 -5.12 -2.28
N GLU A 62 -7.34 -5.73 -1.66
CA GLU A 62 -7.86 -5.28 -0.38
C GLU A 62 -6.83 -5.40 0.74
N SER A 63 -6.01 -6.45 0.73
CA SER A 63 -4.95 -6.65 1.73
C SER A 63 -3.88 -5.56 1.64
N VAL A 64 -3.45 -5.18 0.43
CA VAL A 64 -2.48 -4.10 0.22
C VAL A 64 -3.09 -2.76 0.61
N ARG A 65 -4.33 -2.49 0.17
CA ARG A 65 -5.07 -1.27 0.52
C ARG A 65 -5.18 -1.10 2.04
N VAL A 66 -5.63 -2.12 2.76
CA VAL A 66 -5.78 -2.06 4.23
C VAL A 66 -4.44 -1.79 4.94
N ALA A 67 -3.33 -2.35 4.43
CA ALA A 67 -2.02 -2.09 4.99
C ALA A 67 -1.58 -0.62 4.83
N ILE A 68 -1.78 -0.04 3.63
CA ILE A 68 -1.44 1.37 3.36
C ILE A 68 -2.37 2.31 4.14
N PHE A 69 -3.67 2.05 4.12
CA PHE A 69 -4.65 2.79 4.92
C PHE A 69 -4.26 2.78 6.40
N GLY A 70 -3.92 1.60 6.93
CA GLY A 70 -3.49 1.46 8.32
C GLY A 70 -2.22 2.22 8.65
N LEU A 71 -1.26 2.30 7.72
CA LEU A 71 -0.07 3.13 7.88
C LEU A 71 -0.42 4.62 7.90
N PHE A 72 -1.27 5.09 7.00
CA PHE A 72 -1.74 6.47 7.02
C PHE A 72 -2.52 6.80 8.29
N SER A 73 -3.33 5.89 8.81
CA SER A 73 -4.01 6.06 10.10
C SER A 73 -3.01 6.25 11.26
N VAL A 74 -1.84 5.62 11.21
CA VAL A 74 -0.77 5.86 12.20
C VAL A 74 -0.18 7.25 12.01
N VAL A 75 0.09 7.65 10.77
CA VAL A 75 0.66 8.98 10.47
C VAL A 75 -0.28 10.09 10.91
N ASP A 76 -1.57 9.96 10.68
CA ASP A 76 -2.59 10.93 11.07
C ASP A 76 -2.86 10.95 12.58
N GLY A 77 -2.34 9.99 13.35
CA GLY A 77 -2.53 9.91 14.80
C GLY A 77 -3.81 9.19 15.24
N VAL A 78 -4.71 8.84 14.31
CA VAL A 78 -5.96 8.13 14.64
C VAL A 78 -5.74 6.66 15.05
N ARG A 79 -4.59 6.08 14.67
CA ARG A 79 -4.12 4.78 15.17
C ARG A 79 -2.86 4.98 16.01
N VAL A 80 -3.04 4.99 17.33
CA VAL A 80 -1.94 5.18 18.29
C VAL A 80 -0.97 4.00 18.25
N VAL A 81 0.32 4.31 18.05
CA VAL A 81 1.44 3.36 18.16
C VAL A 81 2.43 3.74 19.26
N ASP A 82 2.35 4.98 19.76
CA ASP A 82 3.11 5.53 20.88
C ASP A 82 2.22 6.59 21.55
N GLU A 83 1.88 6.39 22.84
CA GLU A 83 0.99 7.29 23.58
C GLU A 83 1.58 8.69 23.83
N SER A 84 2.90 8.86 23.63
CA SER A 84 3.58 10.15 23.75
C SER A 84 3.58 10.98 22.47
N ILE A 85 3.08 10.42 21.36
CA ILE A 85 3.09 11.04 20.03
C ILE A 85 1.64 11.33 19.60
N ASP A 86 1.37 12.59 19.25
CA ASP A 86 0.07 13.01 18.68
C ASP A 86 -0.10 12.52 17.24
N ARG A 87 0.87 12.85 16.36
CA ARG A 87 0.87 12.43 14.94
C ARG A 87 2.29 12.44 14.36
N PHE A 88 2.47 11.78 13.22
CA PHE A 88 3.72 11.84 12.46
C PHE A 88 3.63 12.87 11.32
N ILE A 89 4.74 13.52 11.01
CA ILE A 89 4.83 14.53 9.95
C ILE A 89 5.62 13.94 8.78
N ILE A 90 5.04 14.01 7.58
CA ILE A 90 5.71 13.68 6.33
C ILE A 90 6.25 14.96 5.72
N THR A 91 7.57 15.04 5.54
CA THR A 91 8.23 16.17 4.88
C THR A 91 8.87 15.72 3.58
N ALA A 92 8.47 16.33 2.46
CA ALA A 92 9.19 16.22 1.20
C ALA A 92 10.39 17.16 1.20
N VAL A 93 11.55 16.64 0.78
CA VAL A 93 12.76 17.43 0.52
C VAL A 93 12.96 17.50 -0.99
N GLN A 94 12.87 18.70 -1.53
CA GLN A 94 13.06 18.95 -2.96
C GLN A 94 14.54 18.92 -3.33
N HIS A 95 14.84 18.83 -4.64
CA HIS A 95 16.22 18.76 -5.13
C HIS A 95 17.08 19.99 -4.79
N ASP A 96 16.45 21.14 -4.59
CA ASP A 96 17.07 22.39 -4.15
C ASP A 96 17.20 22.49 -2.62
N GLY A 97 16.79 21.46 -1.88
CA GLY A 97 16.82 21.39 -0.42
C GLY A 97 15.59 21.99 0.26
N VAL A 98 14.63 22.56 -0.47
CA VAL A 98 13.39 23.11 0.11
C VAL A 98 12.58 21.99 0.75
N ARG A 99 12.14 22.23 1.98
CA ARG A 99 11.29 21.30 2.74
C ARG A 99 9.84 21.73 2.68
N VAL A 100 8.96 20.78 2.39
CA VAL A 100 7.51 20.99 2.37
C VAL A 100 6.86 19.87 3.17
N GLU A 101 6.14 20.25 4.23
CA GLU A 101 5.29 19.31 4.96
C GLU A 101 4.09 18.93 4.10
N ILE A 102 3.90 17.64 3.90
CA ILE A 102 2.83 17.10 3.05
C ILE A 102 1.50 17.14 3.79
N ASN A 103 1.47 16.68 5.04
CA ASN A 103 0.29 16.65 5.92
C ASN A 103 0.26 17.82 6.92
N ALA A 104 0.59 19.02 6.43
CA ALA A 104 0.67 20.23 7.25
C ALA A 104 -0.69 20.58 7.88
N ASP A 105 -1.77 20.51 7.09
CA ASP A 105 -3.14 20.72 7.54
C ASP A 105 -3.69 19.47 8.25
N PRO A 106 -3.90 19.49 9.58
CA PRO A 106 -4.41 18.35 10.33
C PRO A 106 -5.87 18.00 9.98
N SER A 107 -6.62 18.88 9.31
CA SER A 107 -7.99 18.59 8.88
C SER A 107 -8.07 17.76 7.60
N VAL A 108 -6.95 17.61 6.87
CA VAL A 108 -6.83 16.78 5.67
C VAL A 108 -6.01 15.54 6.00
N GLU A 109 -6.69 14.48 6.41
CA GLU A 109 -6.08 13.24 6.88
C GLU A 109 -5.70 12.33 5.70
N LEU A 110 -4.49 11.78 5.71
CA LEU A 110 -3.97 10.89 4.67
C LEU A 110 -4.83 9.63 4.50
N HIS A 111 -5.32 9.04 5.59
CA HIS A 111 -6.13 7.83 5.54
C HIS A 111 -7.52 8.10 4.97
N SER A 112 -8.10 9.27 5.26
CA SER A 112 -9.37 9.73 4.71
C SER A 112 -9.24 9.97 3.20
N GLU A 113 -8.21 10.69 2.76
CA GLU A 113 -7.89 10.88 1.33
C GLU A 113 -7.59 9.55 0.61
N PHE A 114 -7.04 8.55 1.31
CA PHE A 114 -6.76 7.22 0.76
C PHE A 114 -7.96 6.26 0.80
N SER A 115 -9.02 6.60 1.53
CA SER A 115 -10.23 5.77 1.56
C SER A 115 -10.85 5.68 0.17
N PRO A 116 -11.49 4.55 -0.19
CA PRO A 116 -12.30 4.51 -1.39
C PRO A 116 -13.49 5.48 -1.24
N ASN A 117 -13.91 6.08 -2.35
CA ASN A 117 -15.26 6.62 -2.47
C ASN A 117 -16.29 5.50 -2.33
#